data_AF-A0AAE6MLE4-F1
#
_entry.id   AF-A0AAE6MLE4-F1
#
_cell.length_a   1.000
_cell.length_b   1.000
_cell.length_c   1.000
_cell.angle_alpha   90.00
_cell.angle_beta   90.00
_cell.angle_gamma   90.00
#
_symmetry.space_group_name_H-M   'P 1'
#
loop_
_entity.id
_entity.type
_entity.pdbx_description
1 polymer ?
#
loop_
_entity_poly.entity_id
_entity_poly.type
_entity_poly.pdbx_seq_one_letter_code
_entity_poly.pdbx_strand_id
1 'polypeptide(L)'
;MGFIKTIGKDGKPYYFRYELENQPCRGVSKVCFKTRFINQKDNNWFDFKVAPFEKRYIKVTDMFDTPDHSTQQLLFQGKGLPEALILEAQRVYPDKIIISDSGEALWPAGRAVWQRLVDRKLAKYEAGLDRFILNR
;
A
#
# COMPACT_ATOMS: atom_id res chain seq x y z
N MET A 1 8.23 4.91 -13.87
CA MET A 1 6.82 5.34 -13.72
C MET A 1 5.92 4.16 -14.07
N GLY A 2 4.93 3.85 -13.25
CA GLY A 2 3.95 2.77 -13.46
C GLY A 2 2.51 3.28 -13.39
N PHE A 3 1.56 2.41 -13.73
CA PHE A 3 0.13 2.73 -13.77
C PHE A 3 -0.67 1.69 -12.99
N ILE A 4 -1.66 2.16 -12.24
CA ILE A 4 -2.55 1.31 -11.45
C ILE A 4 -3.99 1.64 -11.81
N LYS A 5 -4.76 0.59 -12.11
CA LYS A 5 -6.22 0.65 -12.24
C LYS A 5 -6.86 0.04 -11.00
N THR A 6 -7.83 0.74 -10.43
CA THR A 6 -8.58 0.27 -9.27
C THR A 6 -10.08 0.36 -9.50
N ILE A 7 -10.85 -0.29 -8.64
CA ILE A 7 -12.30 -0.11 -8.53
C ILE A 7 -12.56 0.49 -7.15
N GLY A 8 -13.22 1.65 -7.12
CA GLY A 8 -13.59 2.31 -5.86
C GLY A 8 -14.76 1.64 -5.16
N LYS A 9 -15.02 2.08 -3.91
CA LYS A 9 -16.19 1.65 -3.13
C LYS A 9 -17.52 2.00 -3.80
N ASP A 10 -17.50 3.00 -4.67
CA ASP A 10 -18.61 3.42 -5.53
C ASP A 10 -18.78 2.55 -6.79
N GLY A 11 -17.98 1.49 -6.95
CA GLY A 11 -18.00 0.60 -8.11
C GLY A 11 -17.39 1.19 -9.39
N LYS A 12 -16.84 2.41 -9.34
CA LYS A 12 -16.28 3.07 -10.53
C LYS A 12 -14.79 2.75 -10.71
N PRO A 13 -14.32 2.67 -11.98
CA PRO A 13 -12.90 2.51 -12.24
C PRO A 13 -12.15 3.83 -12.00
N TYR A 14 -10.98 3.72 -11.39
CA TYR A 14 -10.04 4.82 -11.20
C TYR A 14 -8.66 4.46 -11.74
N TYR A 15 -7.95 5.48 -12.22
CA TYR A 15 -6.64 5.32 -12.84
C TYR A 15 -5.63 6.25 -12.21
N PHE A 16 -4.53 5.66 -11.78
CA PHE A 16 -3.45 6.33 -11.10
C PHE A 16 -2.14 6.08 -11.84
N ARG A 17 -1.22 7.03 -11.71
CA ARG A 17 0.19 6.84 -12.02
C ARG A 17 0.99 6.86 -10.74
N TYR A 18 2.05 6.07 -10.69
CA TYR A 18 2.97 6.07 -9.56
C TYR A 18 4.42 6.17 -10.02
N GLU A 19 5.22 6.77 -9.15
CA GLU A 19 6.66 6.83 -9.24
C GLU A 19 7.25 6.16 -8.00
N LEU A 20 8.35 5.43 -8.18
CA LEU A 20 9.07 4.78 -7.08
C LEU A 20 10.25 5.66 -6.70
N GLU A 21 10.33 6.00 -5.43
CA GLU A 21 11.43 6.79 -4.88
C GLU A 21 12.02 6.08 -3.67
N ASN A 22 13.35 5.93 -3.65
CA ASN A 22 14.04 5.45 -2.46
C ASN A 22 14.09 6.59 -1.44
N GLN A 23 13.50 6.38 -0.27
CA GLN A 23 13.50 7.32 0.84
C GLN A 23 14.16 6.67 2.07
N PRO A 24 15.36 7.13 2.48
CA PRO A 24 15.95 6.66 3.72
C PRO A 24 15.15 7.22 4.91
N CYS A 25 14.66 6.35 5.79
CA CYS A 25 13.96 6.74 7.01
C CYS A 25 14.60 6.01 8.18
N ARG A 26 15.24 6.75 9.10
CA ARG A 26 15.94 6.21 10.29
C ARG A 26 16.92 5.07 9.95
N GLY A 27 17.68 5.22 8.86
CA GLY A 27 18.66 4.21 8.41
C GLY A 27 18.07 3.00 7.67
N VAL A 28 16.75 2.92 7.54
CA VAL A 28 16.08 1.89 6.72
C VAL A 28 15.79 2.47 5.34
N SER A 29 16.26 1.80 4.29
CA SER A 29 15.90 2.13 2.91
C SER A 29 14.46 1.73 2.65
N LYS A 30 13.55 2.70 2.60
CA LYS A 30 12.17 2.50 2.18
C LYS A 30 12.02 2.84 0.71
N VAL A 31 11.06 2.20 0.06
CA VAL A 31 10.63 2.52 -1.31
C VAL A 31 9.23 3.11 -1.21
N CYS A 32 9.10 4.37 -1.62
CA CYS A 32 7.85 5.11 -1.62
C CYS A 32 7.21 5.04 -3.01
N PHE A 33 5.97 4.56 -3.05
CA PHE A 33 5.07 4.62 -4.20
C PHE A 33 4.34 5.96 -4.13
N LYS A 34 4.92 7.00 -4.75
CA LYS A 34 4.27 8.30 -4.89
C LYS A 34 3.19 8.21 -5.95
N THR A 35 1.93 8.22 -5.53
CA THR A 35 0.81 7.90 -6.41
C THR A 35 -0.16 9.06 -6.56
N ARG A 36 -0.65 9.33 -7.77
CA ARG A 36 -1.65 10.38 -8.04
C ARG A 36 -2.56 10.00 -9.20
N PHE A 37 -3.69 10.70 -9.38
CA PHE A 37 -4.49 10.50 -10.59
C PHE A 37 -3.70 10.89 -11.84
N ILE A 38 -3.96 10.19 -12.94
CA ILE A 38 -3.30 10.45 -14.23
C ILE A 38 -3.53 11.91 -14.69
N ASN A 39 -4.73 12.44 -14.47
CA ASN A 39 -5.13 13.77 -14.96
C ASN A 39 -4.95 14.90 -13.94
N GLN A 40 -4.38 14.62 -12.76
CA GLN A 40 -4.20 15.64 -11.73
C GLN A 40 -2.91 16.43 -11.98
N LYS A 41 -3.05 17.76 -11.98
CA LYS A 41 -1.94 18.71 -12.16
C LYS A 41 -1.26 19.08 -10.84
N ASP A 42 -1.93 18.88 -9.71
CA ASP A 42 -1.41 19.23 -8.40
C ASP A 42 -0.30 18.28 -7.94
N ASN A 43 0.56 18.77 -7.03
CA ASN A 43 1.65 18.02 -6.41
C ASN A 43 1.19 17.15 -5.22
N ASN A 44 -0.09 16.78 -5.18
CA ASN A 44 -0.64 15.99 -4.09
C ASN A 44 -0.47 14.50 -4.41
N TRP A 45 0.31 13.83 -3.57
CA TRP A 45 0.64 12.43 -3.72
C TRP A 45 0.06 11.62 -2.57
N PHE A 46 -0.39 10.42 -2.89
CA PHE A 46 -0.61 9.37 -1.92
C PHE A 46 0.70 8.61 -1.73
N ASP A 47 1.20 8.62 -0.50
CA ASP A 47 2.46 8.01 -0.12
C ASP A 47 2.21 6.64 0.51
N PHE A 48 2.66 5.59 -0.19
CA PHE A 48 2.66 4.22 0.27
C PHE A 48 4.09 3.70 0.29
N LYS A 49 4.57 3.23 1.43
CA LYS A 49 5.97 2.86 1.64
C LYS A 49 6.10 1.39 2.01
N VAL A 50 7.11 0.77 1.43
CA VAL A 50 7.53 -0.59 1.75
C VAL A 50 9.01 -0.60 2.08
N ALA A 51 9.45 -1.57 2.88
CA ALA A 51 10.84 -1.76 3.23
C ALA A 51 11.23 -3.24 3.11
N PRO A 52 12.48 -3.54 2.72
CA PRO A 52 13.03 -4.88 2.89
C PRO A 52 12.95 -5.31 4.35
N PHE A 53 12.46 -6.52 4.58
CA PHE A 53 12.36 -7.12 5.90
C PHE A 53 12.84 -8.57 5.83
N GLU A 54 13.92 -8.88 6.55
CA GLU A 54 14.65 -10.13 6.37
C GLU A 54 15.00 -10.41 4.88
N LYS A 55 15.53 -11.59 4.57
CA LYS A 55 15.95 -11.90 3.18
C LYS A 55 14.77 -12.08 2.22
N ARG A 56 13.61 -12.55 2.70
CA ARG A 56 12.49 -13.01 1.86
C ARG A 56 11.27 -12.10 1.84
N TYR A 57 11.20 -11.10 2.72
CA TYR A 57 10.01 -10.28 2.85
C TYR A 57 10.22 -8.84 2.41
N ILE A 58 9.11 -8.25 1.97
CA ILE A 58 8.93 -6.80 1.85
C ILE A 58 7.79 -6.46 2.81
N LYS A 59 8.06 -5.61 3.79
CA LYS A 59 7.08 -5.16 4.78
C LYS A 59 6.45 -3.87 4.30
N VAL A 60 5.12 -3.79 4.30
CA VAL A 60 4.40 -2.52 4.19
C VAL A 60 4.56 -1.77 5.49
N THR A 61 5.21 -0.60 5.45
CA THR A 61 5.59 0.18 6.63
C THR A 61 4.71 1.40 6.83
N ASP A 62 4.25 2.03 5.76
CA ASP A 62 3.47 3.26 5.82
C ASP A 62 2.43 3.25 4.70
N MET A 63 1.14 3.30 5.03
CA MET A 63 0.06 3.24 4.03
C MET A 63 -0.63 4.59 3.82
N PHE A 64 -0.39 5.55 4.72
CA PHE A 64 -1.19 6.77 4.88
C PHE A 64 -0.36 7.96 5.36
N ASP A 65 0.93 7.98 5.05
CA ASP A 65 1.89 8.97 5.52
C ASP A 65 1.88 10.20 4.60
N THR A 66 0.75 10.93 4.56
CA THR A 66 0.59 12.13 3.73
C THR A 66 0.59 13.39 4.61
N PRO A 67 1.31 14.47 4.26
CA PRO A 67 1.34 15.70 5.05
C PRO A 67 -0.03 16.37 5.26
N ASP A 68 -1.00 16.12 4.37
CA ASP A 68 -2.36 16.69 4.41
C ASP A 68 -3.40 15.59 4.74
N HIS A 69 -3.78 15.51 6.02
CA HIS A 69 -4.30 14.30 6.65
C HIS A 69 -5.83 14.09 6.63
N SER A 70 -6.65 14.85 5.91
CA SER A 70 -8.12 14.66 6.03
C SER A 70 -8.82 14.30 4.72
N THR A 71 -8.84 15.17 3.71
CA THR A 71 -9.74 14.95 2.56
C THR A 71 -9.14 14.05 1.48
N GLN A 72 -7.85 14.21 1.17
CA GLN A 72 -7.17 13.49 0.09
C GLN A 72 -6.99 12.01 0.44
N GLN A 73 -6.53 11.73 1.66
CA GLN A 73 -6.31 10.36 2.13
C GLN A 73 -7.60 9.54 2.13
N LEU A 74 -8.71 10.11 2.60
CA LEU A 74 -10.04 9.50 2.53
C LEU A 74 -10.48 9.25 1.08
N LEU A 75 -10.18 10.19 0.18
CA LEU A 75 -10.48 10.08 -1.25
C LEU A 75 -9.72 8.92 -1.90
N PHE A 76 -8.42 8.74 -1.62
CA PHE A 76 -7.65 7.60 -2.13
C PHE A 76 -8.09 6.26 -1.52
N GLN A 77 -8.38 6.22 -0.23
CA GLN A 77 -8.93 5.03 0.45
C GLN A 77 -10.28 4.61 -0.14
N GLY A 78 -11.16 5.58 -0.43
CA GLY A 78 -12.45 5.34 -1.06
C GLY A 78 -12.35 4.76 -2.47
N LYS A 79 -11.18 4.84 -3.10
CA LYS A 79 -10.95 4.42 -4.49
C LYS A 79 -10.20 3.10 -4.61
N GLY A 80 -9.97 2.39 -3.50
CA GLY A 80 -9.32 1.08 -3.50
C GLY A 80 -7.83 1.13 -3.86
N LEU A 81 -7.21 2.31 -3.74
CA LEU A 81 -5.80 2.50 -4.06
C LEU A 81 -4.85 1.73 -3.11
N PRO A 82 -5.07 1.71 -1.79
CA PRO A 82 -4.16 1.01 -0.87
C PRO A 82 -4.04 -0.49 -1.19
N GLU A 83 -5.15 -1.18 -1.43
CA GLU A 83 -5.18 -2.59 -1.81
C GLU A 83 -4.40 -2.83 -3.11
N ALA A 84 -4.62 -1.97 -4.11
CA ALA A 84 -3.95 -2.09 -5.40
C ALA A 84 -2.45 -1.87 -5.29
N LEU A 85 -1.98 -0.98 -4.42
CA LEU A 85 -0.56 -0.75 -4.16
C LEU A 85 0.12 -1.92 -3.43
N ILE A 86 -0.59 -2.60 -2.53
CA ILE A 86 -0.09 -3.85 -1.92
C ILE A 86 0.12 -4.92 -3.01
N LEU A 87 -0.86 -5.08 -3.91
CA LEU A 87 -0.75 -6.01 -5.03
C LEU A 87 0.36 -5.60 -6.01
N GLU A 88 0.50 -4.30 -6.28
CA GLU A 88 1.56 -3.79 -7.14
C GLU A 88 2.95 -4.02 -6.54
N ALA A 89 3.10 -3.93 -5.21
CA ALA A 89 4.35 -4.26 -4.55
C ALA A 89 4.80 -5.71 -4.85
N GLN A 90 3.87 -6.66 -4.97
CA GLN A 90 4.19 -8.03 -5.38
C GLN A 90 4.70 -8.12 -6.82
N ARG A 91 4.22 -7.25 -7.72
CA ARG A 91 4.73 -7.16 -9.09
C ARG A 91 6.13 -6.52 -9.15
N VAL A 92 6.38 -5.51 -8.32
CA VAL A 92 7.69 -4.86 -8.21
C VAL A 92 8.72 -5.81 -7.57
N TYR A 93 8.30 -6.68 -6.65
CA TYR A 93 9.15 -7.63 -5.96
C TYR A 93 8.67 -9.08 -6.14
N PRO A 94 8.77 -9.65 -7.35
CA PRO A 94 8.17 -10.96 -7.67
C PRO A 94 8.69 -12.11 -6.80
N ASP A 95 9.97 -12.05 -6.41
CA ASP A 95 10.61 -13.11 -5.61
C ASP A 95 10.38 -12.96 -4.10
N LYS A 96 9.78 -11.86 -3.65
CA LYS A 96 9.55 -11.58 -2.23
C LYS A 96 8.12 -11.90 -1.81
N ILE A 97 7.89 -11.92 -0.51
CA ILE A 97 6.55 -12.07 0.08
C ILE A 97 6.19 -10.74 0.72
N ILE A 98 5.05 -10.16 0.32
CA ILE A 98 4.57 -8.90 0.88
C ILE A 98 3.85 -9.18 2.20
N ILE A 99 4.27 -8.50 3.27
CA ILE A 99 3.74 -8.67 4.62
C ILE A 99 3.41 -7.34 5.28
N SER A 100 2.64 -7.38 6.36
CA SER A 100 2.51 -6.28 7.33
C SER A 100 2.16 -6.85 8.70
N ASP A 101 2.81 -6.36 9.75
CA ASP A 101 2.47 -6.75 11.13
C ASP A 101 1.31 -5.86 11.62
N SER A 102 0.35 -6.43 12.35
CA SER A 102 -0.83 -5.66 12.79
C SER A 102 -0.64 -4.84 14.06
N GLY A 103 0.42 -5.08 14.83
CA GLY A 103 0.72 -4.36 16.06
C GLY A 103 1.56 -3.09 15.92
N GLU A 104 2.46 -2.98 14.93
CA GLU A 104 3.44 -1.88 14.88
C GLU A 104 3.26 -0.87 13.73
N ALA A 105 2.53 -1.23 12.66
CA ALA A 105 2.46 -0.42 11.44
C ALA A 105 1.04 -0.23 10.87
N LEU A 106 0.04 -0.92 11.43
CA LEU A 106 -1.34 -0.86 10.95
C LEU A 106 -2.25 -0.13 11.94
N TRP A 107 -2.41 1.17 11.72
CA TRP A 107 -3.52 1.97 12.24
C TRP A 107 -4.86 1.31 11.84
N PRO A 108 -5.99 1.58 12.52
CA PRO A 108 -7.27 0.91 12.23
C PRO A 108 -7.66 0.86 10.74
N ALA A 109 -7.37 1.93 10.00
CA ALA A 109 -7.59 2.01 8.55
C ALA A 109 -6.72 1.02 7.75
N GLY A 110 -5.45 0.85 8.12
CA GLY A 110 -4.52 -0.06 7.46
C GLY A 110 -4.89 -1.52 7.69
N ARG A 111 -5.29 -1.85 8.93
CA ARG A 111 -5.83 -3.19 9.26
C ARG A 111 -7.06 -3.49 8.41
N ALA A 112 -7.97 -2.53 8.25
CA ALA A 112 -9.15 -2.70 7.42
C ALA A 112 -8.83 -2.95 5.93
N VAL A 113 -7.77 -2.34 5.38
CA VAL A 113 -7.29 -2.62 4.01
C VAL A 113 -6.85 -4.08 3.88
N TRP A 114 -6.00 -4.55 4.78
CA TRP A 114 -5.55 -5.94 4.78
C TRP A 114 -6.67 -6.93 5.03
N GLN A 115 -7.61 -6.61 5.93
CA GLN A 115 -8.78 -7.46 6.16
C GLN A 115 -9.61 -7.63 4.89
N ARG A 116 -9.84 -6.56 4.12
CA ARG A 116 -10.53 -6.68 2.82
C ARG A 116 -9.78 -7.56 1.81
N LEU A 117 -8.45 -7.57 1.84
CA LEU A 117 -7.66 -8.51 1.03
C LEU A 117 -7.83 -9.96 1.52
N VAL A 118 -7.89 -10.19 2.83
CA VAL A 118 -8.18 -11.50 3.42
C VAL A 118 -9.58 -11.98 3.03
N ASP A 119 -10.60 -11.14 3.16
CA ASP A 119 -11.98 -11.47 2.81
C ASP A 119 -12.12 -11.83 1.32
N ARG A 120 -11.29 -11.21 0.46
CA ARG A 120 -11.19 -11.49 -0.98
C ARG A 120 -10.28 -12.66 -1.33
N LYS A 121 -9.73 -13.36 -0.33
CA LYS A 121 -8.78 -14.48 -0.49
C LYS A 121 -7.47 -14.09 -1.21
N LEU A 122 -7.11 -12.82 -1.18
CA LEU A 122 -5.86 -12.29 -1.74
C LEU A 122 -4.74 -12.20 -0.70
N ALA A 123 -5.08 -12.30 0.59
CA ALA A 123 -4.13 -12.37 1.69
C ALA A 123 -4.62 -13.37 2.75
N LYS A 124 -3.78 -13.63 3.73
CA LYS A 124 -4.13 -14.36 4.96
C LYS A 124 -3.61 -13.62 6.19
N TYR A 125 -4.28 -13.81 7.31
CA TYR A 125 -3.81 -13.34 8.62
C TYR A 125 -3.30 -14.53 9.42
N GLU A 126 -2.05 -14.46 9.88
CA GLU A 126 -1.41 -15.46 10.73
C GLU A 126 -1.40 -14.96 12.17
N ALA A 127 -2.38 -15.43 12.96
CA ALA A 127 -2.59 -14.97 14.34
C ALA A 127 -1.37 -15.18 15.24
N GLY A 128 -0.64 -16.29 15.10
CA GLY A 128 0.55 -16.59 15.92
C GLY A 128 1.72 -15.63 15.71
N LEU A 129 1.73 -14.89 14.60
CA LEU A 129 2.76 -13.90 14.27
C LEU A 129 2.20 -12.47 14.21
N ASP A 130 0.91 -12.29 14.50
CA ASP A 130 0.18 -11.02 14.34
C ASP A 130 0.43 -10.35 12.98
N ARG A 131 0.36 -11.13 11.89
CA ARG A 131 0.85 -10.71 10.57
C ARG A 131 -0.13 -10.99 9.44
N PHE A 132 -0.31 -10.00 8.57
CA PHE A 132 -0.92 -10.20 7.26
C PHE A 132 0.14 -10.58 6.23
N ILE A 133 -0.20 -11.55 5.39
CA ILE A 133 0.67 -12.08 4.33
C ILE A 133 -0.12 -12.09 3.03
N LEU A 134 0.40 -11.44 2.01
CA LEU A 134 -0.19 -11.47 0.68
C LEU A 134 -0.02 -12.86 0.05
N ASN A 135 -1.09 -13.36 -0.57
CA ASN A 135 -1.05 -14.63 -1.30
C ASN A 135 -0.30 -14.42 -2.63
N ARG A 136 0.45 -15.45 -3.06
CA ARG A 136 1.13 -15.47 -4.35
C ARG A 136 0.22 -16.00 -5.45
#